data_AF-A0A8W8MH84-F1
#
_entry.id   AF-A0A8W8MH84-F1
#
_cell.length_a   1.000
_cell.length_b   1.000
_cell.length_c   1.000
_cell.angle_alpha   90.00
_cell.angle_beta   90.00
_cell.angle_gamma   90.00
#
_symmetry.space_group_name_H-M   'P 1'
#
loop_
_entity.id
_entity.type
_entity.pdbx_description
1 polymer ?
#
loop_
_entity_poly.entity_id
_entity_poly.type
_entity_poly.pdbx_seq_one_letter_code
_entity_poly.pdbx_strand_id
1 'polypeptide(L)'
;MRYVYRCPTDLDSWKIAAKDMNCESIKHKCSSGRHHFQYHCVINAWMNATLEVCAPNRTIFGHCTEYSIMGHVIQENYAAECERHDPPCPQVYNSAEAYKYPVDSGHSHSYQYSK
;
A
#
# COMPACT_ATOMS: atom_id res chain seq x y z
N MET A 1 0.27 -9.01 8.95
CA MET A 1 -0.75 -8.44 8.04
C MET A 1 -2.01 -8.20 8.85
N ARG A 2 -2.66 -7.06 8.69
CA ARG A 2 -3.97 -6.74 9.26
C ARG A 2 -4.86 -6.19 8.15
N TYR A 3 -6.11 -6.66 8.07
CA TYR A 3 -7.11 -6.00 7.23
C TYR A 3 -7.57 -4.74 7.94
N VAL A 4 -7.62 -3.63 7.22
CA VAL A 4 -8.10 -2.36 7.74
C VAL A 4 -9.24 -1.84 6.87
N TYR A 5 -10.03 -0.92 7.42
CA TYR A 5 -11.09 -0.29 6.66
C TYR A 5 -10.53 0.66 5.59
N ARG A 6 -9.50 1.44 5.96
CA ARG A 6 -8.81 2.37 5.08
C ARG A 6 -7.37 2.57 5.52
N CYS A 7 -6.52 2.96 4.58
CA CYS A 7 -5.16 3.36 4.87
C CYS A 7 -5.06 4.81 5.36
N PRO A 8 -3.98 5.14 6.08
CA PRO A 8 -3.56 6.52 6.29
C PRO A 8 -3.49 7.27 4.95
N THR A 9 -3.80 8.56 4.98
CA THR A 9 -3.77 9.45 3.80
C THR A 9 -2.86 10.67 4.01
N ASP A 10 -2.20 10.75 5.16
CA ASP A 10 -1.30 11.82 5.55
C ASP A 10 -0.12 11.27 6.36
N LEU A 11 0.95 12.05 6.45
CA LEU A 11 2.21 11.62 7.07
C LEU A 11 2.06 11.31 8.57
N ASP A 12 1.20 12.04 9.29
CA ASP A 12 1.08 11.90 10.73
C ASP A 12 0.28 10.65 11.09
N SER A 13 -0.85 10.41 10.41
CA SER A 13 -1.60 9.15 10.54
C SER A 13 -0.76 7.95 10.09
N TRP A 14 0.06 8.11 9.04
CA TRP A 14 0.98 7.07 8.60
C TRP A 14 2.04 6.75 9.67
N LYS A 15 2.67 7.76 10.27
CA LYS A 15 3.68 7.56 11.33
C LYS A 15 3.10 6.88 12.56
N ILE A 16 1.86 7.25 12.95
CA ILE A 16 1.17 6.63 14.08
C ILE A 16 0.94 5.13 13.80
N ALA A 17 0.38 4.80 12.64
CA ALA A 17 0.12 3.42 12.26
C ALA A 17 1.42 2.60 12.07
N ALA A 18 2.45 3.20 11.48
CA ALA A 18 3.77 2.59 11.33
C ALA A 18 4.41 2.28 12.69
N LYS A 19 4.28 3.18 13.65
CA LYS A 19 4.76 2.97 15.02
C LYS A 19 4.00 1.84 15.72
N ASP A 20 2.68 1.75 15.54
CA ASP A 20 1.86 0.67 16.11
C ASP A 20 2.23 -0.71 15.52
N MET A 21 2.42 -0.79 14.20
CA MET A 21 2.83 -2.02 13.53
C MET A 21 4.29 -2.41 13.81
N ASN A 22 5.15 -1.43 14.14
CA ASN A 22 6.53 -1.60 14.59
C ASN A 22 7.37 -2.54 13.69
N CYS A 23 7.20 -2.40 12.37
CA CYS A 23 7.80 -3.31 11.38
C CYS A 23 9.33 -3.36 11.44
N GLU A 24 9.99 -2.24 11.79
CA GLU A 24 11.45 -2.14 11.88
C GLU A 24 12.06 -3.00 13.00
N SER A 25 11.25 -3.39 13.99
CA SER A 25 11.67 -4.30 15.06
C SER A 25 11.82 -5.75 14.59
N ILE A 26 11.17 -6.11 13.48
CA ILE A 26 11.14 -7.48 12.97
C ILE A 26 12.52 -7.83 12.42
N LYS A 27 13.18 -8.79 13.07
CA LYS A 27 14.47 -9.32 12.64
C LYS A 27 14.24 -10.45 11.65
N HIS A 28 14.94 -10.41 10.51
CA HIS A 28 14.95 -11.51 9.55
C HIS A 28 16.38 -11.77 9.08
N LYS A 29 16.64 -12.99 8.58
CA LYS A 29 18.00 -13.39 8.18
C LYS A 29 18.57 -12.54 7.04
N CYS A 30 17.68 -11.94 6.25
CA CYS A 30 18.05 -11.07 5.15
C CYS A 30 18.17 -9.59 5.57
N SER A 31 18.13 -9.22 6.86
CA SER A 31 18.13 -7.81 7.33
C SER A 31 19.43 -7.03 7.06
N SER A 32 20.25 -7.43 6.09
CA SER A 32 21.39 -6.64 5.64
C SER A 32 20.91 -5.41 4.86
N GLY A 33 21.17 -4.22 5.41
CA GLY A 33 21.13 -2.91 4.75
C GLY A 33 19.83 -2.48 4.06
N ARG A 34 19.45 -3.14 2.96
CA ARG A 34 18.37 -2.73 2.04
C ARG A 34 17.06 -3.51 2.20
N HIS A 35 17.04 -4.54 3.05
CA HIS A 35 15.90 -5.44 3.16
C HIS A 35 15.08 -5.27 4.44
N HIS A 36 15.26 -4.17 5.18
CA HIS A 36 14.48 -3.91 6.39
C HIS A 36 12.99 -3.83 6.07
N PHE A 37 12.17 -4.46 6.92
CA PHE A 37 10.73 -4.29 6.84
C PHE A 37 10.33 -2.89 7.27
N GLN A 38 9.47 -2.29 6.46
CA GLN A 38 8.77 -1.05 6.77
C GLN A 38 7.27 -1.30 6.76
N TYR A 39 6.57 -0.36 7.37
CA TYR A 39 5.12 -0.35 7.35
C TYR A 39 4.62 0.06 5.95
N HIS A 40 3.70 -0.73 5.44
CA HIS A 40 2.90 -0.37 4.28
C HIS A 40 1.43 -0.49 4.65
N CYS A 41 0.62 0.44 4.17
CA CYS A 41 -0.81 0.23 4.04
C CYS A 41 -1.19 0.41 2.58
N VAL A 42 -1.71 -0.65 1.97
CA VAL A 42 -1.94 -0.73 0.52
C VAL A 42 -3.17 -1.60 0.22
N ILE A 43 -3.68 -1.49 -1.00
CA ILE A 43 -4.72 -2.40 -1.50
C ILE A 43 -4.14 -3.81 -1.76
N ASN A 44 -5.01 -4.81 -1.80
CA ASN A 44 -4.66 -6.12 -2.34
C ASN A 44 -4.76 -6.15 -3.88
N ALA A 45 -4.35 -7.26 -4.49
CA ALA A 45 -4.37 -7.43 -5.95
C ALA A 45 -5.76 -7.30 -6.61
N TRP A 46 -6.83 -7.57 -5.85
CA TRP A 46 -8.21 -7.46 -6.32
C TRP A 46 -8.85 -6.10 -6.02
N MET A 47 -8.10 -5.18 -5.40
CA MET A 47 -8.55 -3.82 -5.01
C MET A 47 -9.79 -3.80 -4.09
N ASN A 48 -10.15 -4.93 -3.50
CA ASN A 48 -11.35 -5.08 -2.68
C ASN A 48 -11.07 -5.06 -1.17
N ALA A 49 -9.80 -4.96 -0.78
CA ALA A 49 -9.38 -4.85 0.60
C ALA A 49 -8.16 -3.93 0.74
N THR A 50 -8.06 -3.26 1.88
CA THR A 50 -6.85 -2.54 2.31
C THR A 50 -6.17 -3.30 3.44
N LEU A 51 -4.84 -3.33 3.40
CA LEU A 51 -3.99 -4.18 4.21
C LEU A 51 -2.85 -3.39 4.81
N GLU A 52 -2.66 -3.50 6.12
CA GLU A 52 -1.42 -3.14 6.77
C GLU A 52 -0.46 -4.33 6.79
N VAL A 53 0.75 -4.13 6.29
CA VAL A 53 1.78 -5.17 6.20
C VAL A 53 3.15 -4.64 6.56
N CYS A 54 3.98 -5.51 7.12
CA CYS A 54 5.41 -5.29 7.23
C CYS A 54 6.09 -5.99 6.07
N ALA A 55 6.71 -5.22 5.19
CA ALA A 55 7.37 -5.74 4.00
C ALA A 55 8.60 -4.89 3.65
N PRO A 56 9.55 -5.41 2.85
CA PRO A 56 10.64 -4.59 2.34
C PRO A 56 10.10 -3.53 1.38
N ASN A 57 10.68 -2.32 1.44
CA ASN A 57 10.40 -1.28 0.46
C ASN A 57 10.74 -1.74 -0.96
N ARG A 58 9.96 -1.23 -1.91
CA ARG A 58 10.21 -1.36 -3.34
C ARG A 58 10.14 0.02 -3.99
N THR A 59 10.92 0.18 -5.04
CA THR A 59 10.70 1.26 -6.01
C THR A 59 9.53 0.85 -6.89
N ILE A 60 8.51 1.69 -6.96
CA ILE A 60 7.29 1.47 -7.74
C ILE A 60 7.32 2.38 -8.97
N PHE A 61 6.97 1.84 -10.13
CA PHE A 61 7.00 2.54 -11.41
C PHE A 61 5.59 2.81 -11.95
N GLY A 62 5.16 4.07 -11.96
CA GLY A 62 3.93 4.54 -12.65
C GLY A 62 2.60 3.93 -12.19
N HIS A 63 2.58 3.07 -11.17
CA HIS A 63 1.39 2.32 -10.78
C HIS A 63 1.13 2.41 -9.28
N CYS A 64 -0.04 1.91 -8.86
CA CYS A 64 -0.40 1.92 -7.46
C CYS A 64 0.35 0.81 -6.77
N THR A 65 0.66 1.00 -5.49
CA THR A 65 1.27 -0.06 -4.72
C THR A 65 0.18 -1.00 -4.23
N GLU A 66 0.36 -2.30 -4.45
CA GLU A 66 -0.41 -3.36 -3.80
C GLU A 66 0.46 -4.23 -2.91
N TYR A 67 -0.21 -5.00 -2.06
CA TYR A 67 0.34 -6.21 -1.49
C TYR A 67 -0.30 -7.44 -2.15
N SER A 68 0.52 -8.22 -2.86
CA SER A 68 0.12 -9.53 -3.36
C SER A 68 0.10 -10.52 -2.21
N ILE A 69 -1.10 -10.91 -1.76
CA ILE A 69 -1.27 -11.88 -0.67
C ILE A 69 -0.64 -13.23 -1.04
N MET A 70 -0.83 -13.67 -2.29
CA MET A 70 -0.27 -14.94 -2.78
C MET A 70 1.25 -14.89 -2.95
N GLY A 71 1.79 -13.76 -3.42
CA GLY A 71 3.23 -13.58 -3.63
C GLY A 71 3.99 -13.12 -2.39
N HIS A 72 3.28 -12.75 -1.32
CA HIS A 72 3.82 -12.11 -0.11
C HIS A 72 4.74 -10.91 -0.41
N VAL A 73 4.39 -10.11 -1.42
CA VAL A 73 5.27 -9.07 -1.97
C VAL A 73 4.52 -7.77 -2.20
N ILE A 74 5.24 -6.67 -2.01
CA ILE A 74 4.83 -5.33 -2.43
C ILE A 74 5.21 -5.16 -3.90
N GLN A 75 4.27 -4.74 -4.74
CA GLN A 75 4.47 -4.58 -6.18
C GLN A 75 3.50 -3.54 -6.77
N GLU A 76 3.67 -3.25 -8.06
CA GLU A 76 2.72 -2.51 -8.88
C GLU A 76 1.40 -3.26 -9.01
N ASN A 77 0.29 -2.55 -8.87
CA ASN A 77 -1.03 -2.99 -9.32
C ASN A 77 -1.30 -2.40 -10.71
N TYR A 78 -1.22 -3.23 -11.74
CA TYR A 78 -1.45 -2.82 -13.13
C TYR A 78 -2.93 -2.60 -13.47
N ALA A 79 -3.86 -3.02 -12.60
CA ALA A 79 -5.29 -2.84 -12.78
C ALA A 79 -5.83 -1.56 -12.10
N ALA A 80 -5.08 -1.02 -11.13
CA ALA A 80 -5.45 0.18 -10.39
C ALA A 80 -5.01 1.44 -11.16
N GLU A 81 -5.95 2.34 -11.43
CA GLU A 81 -5.74 3.51 -12.28
C GLU A 81 -5.26 4.77 -11.51
N CYS A 82 -4.30 4.66 -10.58
CA CYS A 82 -3.86 5.82 -9.78
C CYS A 82 -3.12 6.92 -10.54
N GLU A 83 -2.69 6.69 -11.78
CA GLU A 83 -2.25 7.78 -12.66
C GLU A 83 -3.40 8.76 -12.99
N ARG A 84 -4.66 8.35 -12.79
CA ARG A 84 -5.86 9.17 -13.01
C ARG A 84 -6.41 9.80 -11.73
N HIS A 85 -5.78 9.56 -10.58
CA HIS A 85 -6.19 10.15 -9.31
C HIS A 85 -5.67 11.61 -9.20
N ASP A 86 -6.20 12.35 -8.23
CA ASP A 86 -5.73 13.70 -7.90
C ASP A 86 -5.23 13.75 -6.44
N PRO A 87 -3.91 13.90 -6.19
CA PRO A 87 -2.84 13.96 -7.20
C PRO A 87 -2.56 12.58 -7.82
N PRO A 88 -2.08 12.53 -9.08
CA PRO A 88 -1.70 11.28 -9.69
C PRO A 88 -0.45 10.70 -9.01
N CYS A 89 -0.28 9.38 -9.03
CA CYS A 89 0.97 8.80 -8.61
C CYS A 89 2.13 9.27 -9.53
N PRO A 90 3.34 9.53 -8.99
CA PRO A 90 4.49 9.92 -9.79
C PRO A 90 5.03 8.71 -10.55
N GLN A 91 5.84 8.99 -11.58
CA GLN A 91 6.50 7.96 -12.39
C GLN A 91 7.34 6.98 -11.56
N VAL A 92 7.93 7.46 -10.45
CA VAL A 92 8.70 6.62 -9.54
C VAL A 92 8.47 7.08 -8.09
N TYR A 93 8.19 6.15 -7.19
CA TYR A 93 8.15 6.43 -5.74
C TYR A 93 8.54 5.21 -4.90
N ASN A 94 8.82 5.45 -3.61
CA ASN A 94 9.04 4.38 -2.64
C ASN A 94 7.68 3.84 -2.16
N SER A 95 7.50 2.53 -2.16
CA SER A 95 6.24 1.88 -1.79
C SER A 95 5.75 2.17 -0.35
N ALA A 96 6.60 2.61 0.58
CA ALA A 96 6.18 3.07 1.91
C ALA A 96 5.39 4.39 1.85
N GLU A 97 5.57 5.16 0.76
CA GLU A 97 4.90 6.43 0.54
C GLU A 97 3.56 6.31 -0.21
N ALA A 98 3.06 5.08 -0.41
CA ALA A 98 1.79 4.84 -1.09
C ALA A 98 0.58 5.57 -0.46
N TYR A 99 0.66 5.92 0.84
CA TYR A 99 -0.37 6.72 1.53
C TYR A 99 -0.59 8.10 0.90
N LYS A 100 0.38 8.62 0.14
CA LYS A 100 0.25 9.89 -0.60
C LYS A 100 -0.65 9.76 -1.83
N TYR A 101 -0.91 8.53 -2.28
CA TYR A 101 -1.68 8.21 -3.50
C TYR A 101 -2.77 7.19 -3.16
N PRO A 102 -3.73 7.54 -2.28
CA PRO A 102 -4.73 6.60 -1.81
C PRO A 102 -5.61 6.11 -2.96
N VAL A 103 -5.84 4.80 -2.99
CA VAL A 103 -6.83 4.18 -3.86
C VAL A 103 -8.09 3.96 -3.04
N ASP A 104 -9.20 4.57 -3.46
CA ASP A 104 -10.50 4.33 -2.83
C ASP A 104 -10.93 2.89 -3.13
N SER A 105 -10.69 1.98 -2.19
CA SER A 105 -11.23 0.62 -2.21
C SER A 105 -12.78 0.57 -2.17
N GLY A 106 -13.44 1.73 -2.14
CA GLY A 106 -14.90 1.90 -2.11
C GLY A 106 -15.60 1.93 -3.48
N HIS A 107 -14.89 1.93 -4.61
CA HIS A 107 -15.53 1.98 -5.94
C HIS A 107 -16.10 0.65 -6.46
N SER A 108 -16.17 -0.40 -5.63
CA SER A 108 -16.98 -1.60 -5.94
C SER A 108 -18.45 -1.49 -5.52
N HIS A 109 -18.93 -0.33 -5.05
CA HIS A 109 -20.34 -0.14 -4.62
C HIS A 109 -21.10 0.99 -5.32
N SER A 110 -20.71 1.45 -6.51
CA SER A 110 -21.49 2.47 -7.26
C SER A 110 -21.97 2.07 -8.66
N TYR A 111 -21.67 0.86 -9.16
CA TYR A 111 -22.21 0.35 -10.44
C TYR A 111 -23.30 -0.74 -10.29
N GLN A 112 -24.09 -0.71 -9.21
CA GLN A 112 -25.22 -1.64 -9.10
C GLN A 112 -26.58 -1.07 -8.70
N TYR A 113 -26.73 0.25 -8.52
CA TYR A 113 -28.05 0.86 -8.38
C TYR A 113 -28.10 2.24 -9.04
N SER A 114 -28.26 2.24 -10.37
CA SER A 114 -28.88 3.35 -11.10
C SER A 114 -30.21 2.81 -11.64
N LYS A 115 -31.31 3.49 -11.30
CA LYS A 115 -32.67 3.16 -11.73
C LYS A 115 -32.83 3.12 -13.25
#